data_AF-A0A6B3GG52-F1
#
_entry.id   AF-A0A6B3GG52-F1
#
_cell.length_a   1.000
_cell.length_b   1.000
_cell.length_c   1.000
_cell.angle_alpha   90.00
_cell.angle_beta   90.00
_cell.angle_gamma   90.00
#
_symmetry.space_group_name_H-M   'P 1'
#
loop_
_entity.id
_entity.type
_entity.pdbx_description
1 polymer ?
#
loop_
_entity_poly.entity_id
_entity_poly.type
_entity_poly.pdbx_seq_one_letter_code
_entity_poly.pdbx_strand_id
1 'polypeptide(L)'
;MRSLDVATGAVGALVDRGQSSDVSVSALTALVCNGETAADALQAAADVARQSPKLEPHGLSLARVPGSVPGTWEYVITMTVSVRDPQTGEYGGATHHTDRPRGEQR
;
A
#
# COMPACT_ATOMS: atom_id res chain seq x y z
N MET A 1 7.98 11.65 -13.53
CA MET A 1 8.87 10.49 -13.45
C MET A 1 10.06 10.86 -12.58
N ARG A 2 9.89 10.75 -11.25
CA ARG A 2 10.89 11.08 -10.20
C ARG A 2 10.79 10.12 -9.00
N SER A 3 9.77 9.25 -8.98
CA SER A 3 9.39 8.45 -7.82
C SER A 3 10.18 7.14 -7.71
N LEU A 4 10.55 6.52 -8.83
CA LEU A 4 11.28 5.23 -8.84
C LEU A 4 12.73 5.39 -8.36
N ASP A 5 13.43 6.45 -8.78
CA ASP A 5 14.81 6.72 -8.35
C ASP A 5 14.88 7.03 -6.84
N VAL A 6 13.90 7.77 -6.31
CA VAL A 6 13.82 8.10 -4.87
C VAL A 6 13.49 6.86 -4.03
N ALA A 7 12.58 6.01 -4.50
CA ALA A 7 12.26 4.75 -3.84
C ALA A 7 13.50 3.82 -3.76
N THR A 8 14.31 3.79 -4.82
CA THR A 8 15.55 3.01 -4.89
C THR A 8 16.60 3.53 -3.89
N GLY A 9 16.71 4.86 -3.72
CA GLY A 9 17.62 5.47 -2.73
C GLY A 9 17.24 5.17 -1.27
N ALA A 10 15.94 5.13 -0.95
CA ALA A 10 15.47 4.81 0.40
C ALA A 10 15.78 3.35 0.80
N VAL A 11 15.67 2.42 -0.14
CA VAL A 11 16.07 1.02 0.07
C VAL A 11 17.59 0.90 0.27
N GLY A 12 18.39 1.64 -0.51
CA GLY A 12 19.85 1.65 -0.36
C GLY A 12 20.31 2.11 1.03
N ALA A 13 19.67 3.13 1.60
CA ALA A 13 20.00 3.63 2.94
C ALA A 13 19.72 2.63 4.08
N LEU A 14 18.84 1.64 3.85
CA LEU A 14 18.55 0.57 4.81
C LEU A 14 19.57 -0.58 4.72
N VAL A 15 20.10 -0.85 3.52
CA VAL A 15 21.18 -1.84 3.32
C VAL A 15 22.44 -1.46 4.11
N ASP A 16 22.75 -0.16 4.17
CA ASP A 16 23.91 0.36 4.91
C ASP A 16 23.80 0.23 6.45
N ARG A 17 22.61 -0.05 7.00
CA ARG A 17 22.39 -0.16 8.46
C ARG A 17 22.70 -1.53 9.06
N GLY A 18 23.13 -2.49 8.23
CA GLY A 18 23.34 -3.87 8.68
C GLY A 18 22.01 -4.56 9.01
N GLN A 19 21.98 -5.88 8.81
CA GLN A 19 20.80 -6.71 9.04
C GLN A 19 20.44 -6.76 10.53
N SER A 20 19.77 -5.71 11.03
CA SER A 20 18.99 -5.76 12.26
C SER A 20 17.81 -6.70 12.02
N SER A 21 17.76 -7.82 12.75
CA SER A 21 16.96 -9.02 12.49
C SER A 21 15.44 -8.84 12.43
N ASP A 22 14.92 -7.65 12.78
CA ASP A 22 13.49 -7.40 12.93
C ASP A 22 12.89 -6.50 11.83
N VAL A 23 13.68 -6.18 10.79
CA VAL A 23 13.24 -5.31 9.69
C VAL A 23 13.06 -6.12 8.42
N SER A 24 11.82 -6.26 7.94
CA SER A 24 11.51 -6.78 6.62
C SER A 24 11.28 -5.63 5.63
N VAL A 25 11.84 -5.75 4.43
CA VAL A 25 11.63 -4.80 3.33
C VAL A 25 10.87 -5.52 2.22
N SER A 26 9.67 -5.03 1.92
CA SER A 26 8.83 -5.53 0.83
C SER A 26 8.65 -4.43 -0.21
N ALA A 27 8.77 -4.80 -1.49
CA ALA A 27 8.52 -3.89 -2.61
C ALA A 27 7.00 -3.75 -2.83
N LEU A 28 6.37 -2.92 -2.02
CA LEU A 28 4.94 -2.60 -2.16
C LEU A 28 4.75 -1.33 -2.98
N THR A 29 3.67 -1.28 -3.76
CA THR A 29 3.27 -0.08 -4.49
C THR A 29 2.32 0.75 -3.63
N ALA A 30 2.57 2.05 -3.51
CA ALA A 30 1.65 2.98 -2.86
C ALA A 30 0.78 3.67 -3.91
N LEU A 31 -0.54 3.56 -3.76
CA LEU A 31 -1.54 4.29 -4.53
C LEU A 31 -2.11 5.41 -3.66
N VAL A 32 -2.36 6.57 -4.25
CA VAL A 32 -2.86 7.75 -3.56
C VAL A 32 -4.25 8.06 -4.08
N CYS A 33 -5.25 8.02 -3.20
CA CYS A 33 -6.66 8.28 -3.52
C CYS A 33 -7.12 9.55 -2.80
N ASN A 34 -7.54 10.56 -3.55
CA ASN A 34 -7.93 11.86 -3.01
C ASN A 34 -9.45 11.98 -2.89
N GLY A 35 -9.92 12.83 -1.99
CA GLY A 35 -11.32 13.21 -1.84
C GLY A 35 -11.49 14.56 -1.15
N GLU A 36 -12.63 15.22 -1.40
CA GLU A 36 -12.98 16.47 -0.73
C GLU A 36 -13.32 16.23 0.75
N THR A 37 -13.87 15.05 1.06
CA THR A 37 -14.06 14.54 2.41
C THR A 37 -13.28 13.24 2.64
N ALA A 38 -13.12 12.85 3.91
CA ALA A 38 -12.54 11.55 4.27
C ALA A 38 -13.34 10.37 3.69
N ALA A 39 -14.67 10.51 3.61
CA ALA A 39 -15.55 9.49 3.04
C ALA A 39 -15.31 9.33 1.53
N ASP A 40 -15.14 10.44 0.81
CA ASP A 40 -14.86 10.42 -0.63
C ASP A 40 -13.52 9.75 -0.93
N ALA A 41 -12.48 10.06 -0.12
CA ALA A 41 -11.17 9.45 -0.27
C ALA A 41 -11.19 7.93 0.00
N LEU A 42 -11.94 7.49 1.01
CA LEU A 42 -12.16 6.07 1.29
C LEU A 42 -12.96 5.37 0.18
N GLN A 43 -13.99 6.04 -0.34
CA GLN A 43 -14.78 5.51 -1.45
C GLN A 43 -13.92 5.36 -2.71
N ALA A 44 -13.06 6.34 -3.01
CA ALA A 44 -12.11 6.26 -4.11
C ALA A 44 -11.14 5.06 -3.95
N ALA A 45 -10.63 4.82 -2.74
CA ALA A 45 -9.79 3.65 -2.47
C ALA A 45 -10.56 2.32 -2.65
N ALA A 46 -11.81 2.26 -2.17
CA ALA A 46 -12.68 1.10 -2.35
C ALA A 46 -12.98 0.84 -3.84
N ASP A 47 -13.17 1.90 -4.62
CA ASP A 47 -13.39 1.80 -6.06
C ASP A 47 -12.18 1.25 -6.80
N VAL A 48 -10.96 1.66 -6.42
CA VAL A 48 -9.72 1.09 -6.96
C VAL A 48 -9.64 -0.40 -6.67
N ALA A 49 -9.88 -0.82 -5.42
CA ALA A 49 -9.86 -2.23 -5.04
C ALA A 49 -10.90 -3.05 -5.82
N ARG A 50 -12.11 -2.50 -6.01
CA ARG A 50 -13.18 -3.14 -6.77
C ARG A 50 -12.85 -3.28 -8.26
N GLN A 51 -12.27 -2.26 -8.87
CA GLN A 51 -11.98 -2.22 -10.31
C GLN A 51 -10.70 -2.96 -10.68
N SER A 52 -9.82 -3.20 -9.71
CA SER A 52 -8.50 -3.81 -9.91
C SER A 52 -8.36 -5.11 -9.11
N PRO A 53 -9.06 -6.20 -9.49
CA PRO A 53 -9.09 -7.45 -8.72
C PRO A 53 -7.74 -8.19 -8.65
N LYS A 54 -6.73 -7.72 -9.39
CA LYS A 54 -5.35 -8.25 -9.33
C LYS A 54 -4.48 -7.57 -8.28
N LEU A 55 -4.97 -6.47 -7.69
CA LEU A 55 -4.30 -5.78 -6.59
C LEU A 55 -4.77 -6.38 -5.27
N GLU A 56 -3.83 -6.65 -4.39
CA GLU A 56 -4.10 -7.00 -3.00
C GLU A 56 -3.73 -5.83 -2.09
N PRO A 57 -4.69 -5.18 -1.41
CA PRO A 57 -4.42 -4.15 -0.42
C PRO A 57 -3.90 -4.74 0.89
N HIS A 58 -2.81 -4.17 1.40
CA HIS A 58 -2.18 -4.55 2.68
C HIS A 58 -2.42 -3.54 3.79
N GLY A 59 -2.62 -2.27 3.43
CA GLY A 59 -2.75 -1.20 4.40
C GLY A 59 -3.27 0.10 3.81
N LEU A 60 -3.94 0.87 4.65
CA LEU A 60 -4.50 2.18 4.33
C LEU A 60 -4.04 3.19 5.38
N SER A 61 -3.63 4.37 4.93
CA SER A 61 -3.36 5.52 5.79
C SER A 61 -4.15 6.72 5.30
N LEU A 62 -4.94 7.32 6.20
CA LEU A 62 -5.70 8.55 5.93
C LEU A 62 -4.93 9.76 6.45
N ALA A 63 -4.82 10.80 5.64
CA ALA A 63 -4.31 12.09 6.03
C ALA A 63 -5.17 13.21 5.46
N ARG A 64 -5.18 14.36 6.16
CA ARG A 64 -5.66 15.63 5.61
C ARG A 64 -4.43 16.46 5.24
N VAL A 65 -4.34 16.87 3.98
CA VAL A 65 -3.17 17.55 3.42
C VAL A 65 -3.56 18.87 2.76
N PRO A 66 -2.62 19.82 2.59
CA PRO A 66 -2.88 21.00 1.77
C PRO A 66 -3.30 20.58 0.36
N GLY A 67 -4.37 21.18 -0.15
CA GLY A 67 -4.88 20.90 -1.48
C GLY A 67 -4.06 21.59 -2.58
N SER A 68 -4.44 21.32 -3.82
CA SER A 68 -3.75 21.87 -5.00
C SER A 68 -3.90 23.40 -5.14
N VAL A 69 -4.88 23.99 -4.45
CA VAL A 69 -5.16 25.43 -4.44
C VAL A 69 -4.78 26.02 -3.08
N PRO A 70 -4.08 27.17 -3.01
CA PRO A 70 -3.75 27.80 -1.75
C PRO A 70 -4.99 28.02 -0.85
N GLY A 71 -4.88 27.58 0.41
CA GLY A 71 -5.96 27.70 1.39
C GLY A 71 -6.98 26.55 1.37
N THR A 72 -6.89 25.62 0.43
CA THR A 72 -7.75 24.43 0.42
C THR A 72 -7.07 23.24 1.11
N TRP A 73 -7.89 22.28 1.52
CA TRP A 73 -7.44 21.04 2.13
C TRP A 73 -8.11 19.87 1.41
N GLU A 74 -7.37 18.78 1.25
CA GLU A 74 -7.85 17.54 0.64
C GLU A 74 -7.63 16.38 1.62
N TYR A 75 -8.48 15.36 1.53
CA TYR A 75 -8.27 14.09 2.21
C TYR A 75 -7.60 13.12 1.26
N VAL A 76 -6.61 12.40 1.77
CA VAL A 76 -5.81 11.44 1.02
C VAL A 76 -5.80 10.11 1.74
N ILE A 77 -6.19 9.04 1.04
CA ILE A 77 -5.91 7.66 1.41
C ILE A 77 -4.68 7.20 0.64
N THR A 78 -3.61 6.87 1.35
CA THR A 78 -2.49 6.12 0.79
C THR A 78 -2.75 4.63 1.00
N MET A 79 -2.91 3.90 -0.10
CA MET A 79 -3.17 2.48 -0.12
C MET A 79 -1.90 1.74 -0.55
N THR A 80 -1.42 0.84 0.30
CA THR A 80 -0.27 -0.02 0.00
C THR A 80 -0.76 -1.33 -0.59
N VAL A 81 -0.30 -1.70 -1.79
CA VAL A 81 -0.77 -2.86 -2.56
C VAL A 81 0.38 -3.68 -3.12
N SER A 82 0.11 -4.96 -3.37
CA SER A 82 0.91 -5.82 -4.25
C SER A 82 0.09 -6.28 -5.45
N VAL A 83 0.78 -6.69 -6.52
CA VAL A 83 0.19 -7.43 -7.64
C VAL A 83 0.70 -8.86 -7.56
N ARG A 84 -0.16 -9.82 -7.88
CA ARG A 84 0.23 -11.23 -8.03
C ARG A 84 1.19 -11.38 -9.21
N ASP A 85 2.36 -11.96 -8.99
CA ASP A 85 3.29 -12.29 -10.06
C ASP A 85 2.59 -13.24 -11.06
N PRO A 86 2.48 -12.87 -12.34
CA PRO A 86 1.79 -13.68 -13.34
C PRO A 86 2.51 -15.00 -13.66
N GLN A 87 3.80 -15.14 -13.36
CA GLN A 87 4.58 -16.36 -13.59
C GLN A 87 4.53 -17.32 -12.40
N THR A 88 4.63 -16.80 -11.18
CA THR A 88 4.70 -17.64 -9.96
C THR A 88 3.37 -17.72 -9.22
N GLY A 89 2.46 -16.78 -9.44
CA GLY A 89 1.20 -16.71 -8.72
C GLY A 89 1.35 -16.25 -7.27
N GLU A 90 2.51 -15.78 -6.85
CA GLU A 90 2.75 -15.27 -5.50
C GLU A 90 2.55 -13.75 -5.46
N TYR A 91 2.11 -13.21 -4.32
CA TYR A 91 2.12 -11.78 -4.13
C TYR A 91 3.53 -11.31 -3.75
N GLY A 92 4.02 -10.27 -4.43
CA GLY A 92 5.31 -9.68 -4.12
C GLY A 92 5.28 -9.02 -2.74
N GLY A 93 5.81 -9.72 -1.74
CA GLY A 93 5.82 -9.31 -0.34
C GLY A 93 5.24 -10.43 0.51
N ALA A 94 6.01 -10.95 1.47
CA ALA A 94 5.58 -12.03 2.34
C ALA A 94 4.36 -11.58 3.17
N THR A 95 3.16 -11.80 2.65
CA THR A 95 1.95 -11.81 3.45
C THR A 95 2.06 -13.02 4.36
N HIS A 96 2.34 -12.77 5.64
CA HIS A 96 2.29 -13.80 6.67
C HIS A 96 0.86 -14.32 6.76
N HIS A 97 0.52 -15.29 5.93
CA HIS A 97 -0.70 -16.06 6.09
C HIS A 97 -0.54 -16.90 7.36
N THR A 98 -1.02 -16.37 8.49
CA THR A 98 -1.49 -17.24 9.56
C THR A 98 -2.70 -17.96 9.01
N ASP A 99 -2.51 -19.20 8.59
CA ASP A 99 -3.59 -20.12 8.28
C ASP A 99 -4.48 -20.19 9.52
N ARG A 100 -5.67 -19.59 9.45
CA ARG A 100 -6.66 -19.71 10.51
C ARG A 100 -7.22 -21.14 10.38
N PRO A 101 -7.01 -22.05 11.35
CA PRO A 101 -7.61 -23.36 11.26
C PRO A 101 -9.13 -23.17 11.22
N ARG A 102 -9.76 -23.65 10.13
CA ARG A 102 -11.21 -23.73 10.05
C ARG A 102 -11.65 -24.66 11.16
N GLY A 103 -12.21 -24.08 12.23
CA GLY A 103 -12.81 -24.83 13.31
C GLY A 103 -13.83 -25.81 12.74
N GLU A 104 -13.68 -27.08 13.11
CA GLU A 104 -14.60 -28.15 12.80
C GLU A 104 -16.02 -27.77 13.23
N GLN A 105 -16.95 -27.89 12.29
CA GLN A 105 -18.37 -27.89 12.58
C GLN A 105 -18.68 -29.07 13.53
N ARG A 106 -19.35 -28.77 14.64
CA ARG A 106 -20.14 -29.73 15.41
C ARG A 106 -21.57 -29.21 15.49
#